data_AF-X5U6S0-F1
#
_entry.id   AF-X5U6S0-F1
#
_cell.length_a   1.000
_cell.length_b   1.000
_cell.length_c   1.000
_cell.angle_alpha   90.00
_cell.angle_beta   90.00
_cell.angle_gamma   90.00
#
_symmetry.space_group_name_H-M   'P 1'
#
loop_
_entity.id
_entity.type
_entity.pdbx_description
1 polymer ?
#
loop_
_entity_poly.entity_id
_entity_poly.type
_entity_poly.pdbx_seq_one_letter_code
_entity_poly.pdbx_strand_id
1 'polypeptide(L)' 'MMAQAAGISASAVRRIWNAHGLQPERWRQFKLSNDLQFVHKLRDVVGL' A
#
# COMPACT_ATOMS: atom_id res chain seq x y z
N MET A 1 4.87 13.27 8.39
CA MET A 1 4.67 11.79 8.37
C MET A 1 3.65 11.40 9.43
N MET A 2 3.01 10.21 9.37
CA MET A 2 1.86 9.82 10.23
C MET A 2 1.99 10.14 11.72
N ALA A 3 3.21 10.08 12.27
CA ALA A 3 3.53 10.51 13.63
C ALA A 3 3.12 11.98 13.92
N GLN A 4 3.47 12.91 13.04
CA GLN A 4 3.16 14.33 13.16
C GLN A 4 1.67 14.63 12.95
N ALA A 5 1.02 13.90 12.02
CA ALA A 5 -0.41 14.06 11.76
C ALA A 5 -1.28 13.55 12.93
N ALA A 6 -0.82 12.51 13.62
CA ALA A 6 -1.51 11.92 14.77
C ALA A 6 -0.99 12.41 16.13
N GLY A 7 0.00 13.32 16.16
CA GLY A 7 0.57 13.85 17.41
C GLY A 7 1.30 12.82 18.27
N ILE A 8 1.73 11.69 17.70
CA ILE A 8 2.36 10.58 18.42
C ILE A 8 3.79 10.34 17.95
N SER A 9 4.59 9.68 18.78
CA SER A 9 5.96 9.34 18.42
C SER A 9 6.03 8.35 17.24
N ALA A 10 7.10 8.42 16.45
CA ALA A 10 7.32 7.50 15.34
C ALA A 10 7.41 6.03 15.79
N SER A 11 7.87 5.77 17.02
CA SER A 11 7.90 4.44 17.62
C SER A 11 6.49 3.92 17.93
N ALA A 12 5.58 4.76 18.42
CA ALA A 12 4.20 4.39 18.65
C ALA A 12 3.48 4.02 17.35
N VAL A 13 3.66 4.82 16.30
CA VAL A 13 3.12 4.53 14.96
C VAL A 13 3.60 3.18 14.45
N ARG A 14 4.92 2.91 14.55
CA ARG A 14 5.51 1.66 14.09
C ARG A 14 5.04 0.44 14.88
N ARG A 15 4.81 0.60 16.18
CA ARG A 15 4.25 -0.46 17.04
C ARG A 15 2.81 -0.79 16.66
N ILE A 16 1.99 0.24 16.41
CA ILE A 16 0.61 0.10 15.94
C ILE A 16 0.58 -0.60 14.56
N TRP A 17 1.44 -0.18 13.63
CA TRP A 17 1.53 -0.83 12.32
C TRP A 17 1.92 -2.29 12.39
N ASN A 18 2.93 -2.64 13.20
CA ASN A 18 3.33 -4.03 13.39
C ASN A 18 2.21 -4.87 14.03
N ALA A 19 1.51 -4.33 15.03
CA ALA A 19 0.41 -5.02 15.71
C ALA A 19 -0.78 -5.31 14.77
N HIS A 20 -1.02 -4.44 13.80
CA HIS A 20 -2.12 -4.59 12.83
C HIS A 20 -1.68 -5.08 11.45
N GLY A 21 -0.42 -5.48 11.27
CA GLY A 21 0.12 -5.95 9.99
C GLY A 21 0.08 -4.89 8.87
N LEU A 22 -0.08 -3.62 9.23
CA LEU A 22 -0.22 -2.52 8.29
C LEU A 22 1.14 -2.22 7.66
N GLN A 23 1.20 -2.35 6.34
CA GLN A 23 2.42 -2.06 5.57
C GLN A 23 2.17 -0.85 4.70
N PRO A 24 2.53 0.36 5.19
CA PRO A 24 2.23 1.60 4.50
C PRO A 24 2.81 1.73 3.10
N GLU A 25 3.88 0.99 2.78
CA GLU A 25 4.47 0.98 1.45
C GLU A 25 3.63 0.17 0.45
N ARG A 26 2.97 -0.92 0.88
CA ARG A 26 2.24 -1.84 -0.01
C ARG A 26 1.03 -1.20 -0.70
N TRP A 27 0.38 -0.24 -0.05
CA TRP A 27 -0.78 0.45 -0.62
C TRP A 27 -0.44 1.81 -1.25
N ARG A 28 0.73 2.36 -0.94
CA ARG A 28 1.18 3.63 -1.54
C ARG A 28 1.84 3.45 -2.90
N GLN A 29 2.47 2.30 -3.14
CA GLN A 29 3.09 2.00 -4.42
C GLN A 29 2.41 0.81 -5.07
N PHE A 30 1.47 1.12 -5.96
CA PHE A 30 0.98 0.13 -6.91
C PHE A 30 2.02 -0.02 -8.02
N LYS A 31 2.55 -1.24 -8.19
CA LYS A 31 3.38 -1.56 -9.35
C LYS A 31 2.48 -1.65 -10.58
N LEU A 32 2.33 -0.55 -11.30
CA LEU A 32 1.69 -0.55 -12.61
C LEU A 32 2.67 -1.13 -13.64
N SER A 33 2.28 -2.23 -14.29
CA SER A 33 3.08 -2.81 -15.36
C SER A 33 2.95 -1.96 -16.62
N ASN A 34 4.06 -1.64 -17.29
CA ASN A 34 4.10 -0.97 -18.59
C ASN A 34 3.92 -1.93 -19.79
N ASP A 35 3.39 -3.13 -19.54
CA ASP A 35 3.14 -4.12 -20.59
C ASP A 35 2.10 -3.59 -21.59
N LEU A 36 2.37 -3.68 -22.89
CA LEU A 36 1.43 -3.30 -23.95
C LEU A 36 0.12 -4.10 -23.89
N GLN A 37 0.16 -5.30 -23.30
CA GLN A 37 -0.99 -6.17 -23.06
C GLN A 37 -1.57 -6.03 -21.64
N PHE A 38 -1.16 -5.01 -20.88
CA PHE A 38 -1.60 -4.80 -19.49
C PHE A 38 -3.12 -4.81 -19.37
N VAL A 39 -3.83 -4.13 -20.27
CA VAL A 39 -5.31 -4.02 -20.24
C VAL A 39 -5.98 -5.39 -20.41
N HIS A 40 -5.44 -6.24 -21.30
CA HIS A 40 -6.00 -7.57 -21.55
C HIS A 40 -5.81 -8.47 -20.32
N LYS A 41 -4.59 -8.53 -19.79
CA LYS A 41 -4.27 -9.29 -18.57
C LYS A 41 -5.03 -8.79 -17.34
N LEU A 42 -5.23 -7.48 -17.24
CA LEU A 42 -6.00 -6.89 -16.15
C LEU A 42 -7.44 -7.43 -16.19
N ARG A 43 -8.11 -7.37 -17.36
CA ARG A 43 -9.48 -7.88 -17.53
C ARG A 43 -9.59 -9.36 -17.17
N ASP A 44 -8.64 -10.19 -17.58
CA ASP A 44 -8.60 -11.61 -17.23
C ASP A 44 -8.53 -11.84 -15.71
N VAL A 45 -7.80 -10.99 -14.97
CA VAL A 45 -7.65 -11.10 -13.50
C VAL A 45 -8.85 -10.55 -12.74
N VAL A 46 -9.43 -9.43 -13.17
CA VAL A 46 -10.57 -8.82 -12.46
C VAL A 46 -11.92 -9.43 -12.85
N GLY A 47 -11.98 -10.19 -13.95
CA GLY A 47 -13.17 -10.93 -14.37
C GLY A 47 -14.38 -10.04 -14.71
N LEU A 48 -14.12 -8.84 -15.26
CA LEU A 48 -15.15 -7.91 -15.75
C LEU A 48 -15.59 -8.25 -17.18
#